data_AF-A0A1H3EBW0-F1
#
_entry.id   AF-A0A1H3EBW0-F1
#
_cell.length_a   1.000
_cell.length_b   1.000
_cell.length_c   1.000
_cell.angle_alpha   90.00
_cell.angle_beta   90.00
_cell.angle_gamma   90.00
#
_symmetry.space_group_name_H-M   'P 1'
#
loop_
_entity.id
_entity.type
_entity.pdbx_description
1 polymer ?
#
loop_
_entity_poly.entity_id
_entity_poly.type
_entity_poly.pdbx_seq_one_letter_code
_entity_poly.pdbx_strand_id
1 'polypeptide(L)'
;ASGAQIDVTEEPRAYYNIKTDRIHMPPIGTFHRVAGYYGTLAHELTHWTGATKRLDRLVRFNDRKAYAFEELVAEIGNCMLCAQIGVEPEFDQSAAYVEGWLEAMKEDSRAIFRAASEAQKAVDYIMDRTAQFERMAAE
;
A
#
# COMPACT_ATOMS: atom_id res chain seq x y z
N ALA A 1 -14.34 3.66 4.86
CA ALA A 1 -13.70 4.82 4.21
C ALA A 1 -12.44 5.20 4.99
N SER A 2 -11.25 4.98 4.43
CA SER A 2 -9.95 5.24 5.11
C SER A 2 -9.67 6.74 5.33
N GLY A 3 -10.32 7.59 4.54
CA GLY A 3 -10.07 9.03 4.47
C GLY A 3 -8.96 9.42 3.48
N ALA A 4 -8.43 8.48 2.71
CA ALA A 4 -7.57 8.78 1.58
C ALA A 4 -8.37 9.48 0.47
N GLN A 5 -7.77 10.48 -0.18
CA GLN A 5 -8.33 11.10 -1.38
C GLN A 5 -7.86 10.31 -2.60
N ILE A 6 -8.82 9.83 -3.39
CA ILE A 6 -8.56 8.98 -4.56
C ILE A 6 -9.00 9.76 -5.81
N ASP A 7 -8.07 9.97 -6.74
CA ASP A 7 -8.30 10.52 -8.06
C ASP A 7 -8.39 9.40 -9.08
N VAL A 8 -9.38 9.47 -9.96
CA VAL A 8 -9.55 8.52 -11.07
C VAL A 8 -9.42 9.29 -12.38
N THR A 9 -8.46 8.92 -13.22
CA THR A 9 -8.26 9.52 -14.55
C THR A 9 -7.87 8.44 -15.57
N GLU A 10 -7.88 8.77 -16.86
CA GLU A 10 -7.48 7.87 -17.95
C GLU A 10 -5.97 7.54 -17.99
N GLU A 11 -5.15 8.09 -17.08
CA GLU A 11 -3.74 7.69 -16.97
C GLU A 11 -3.66 6.20 -16.55
N PRO A 12 -2.99 5.32 -17.32
CA PRO A 12 -2.99 3.88 -17.08
C PRO A 12 -1.95 3.47 -16.02
N ARG A 13 -1.92 4.20 -14.89
CA ARG A 13 -0.99 3.97 -13.78
C ARG A 13 -1.72 4.13 -12.46
N ALA A 14 -1.33 3.36 -11.46
CA ALA A 14 -1.70 3.61 -10.06
C ALA A 14 -0.48 4.11 -9.30
N TYR A 15 -0.68 5.02 -8.36
CA TYR A 15 0.39 5.51 -7.48
C TYR A 15 -0.17 6.33 -6.32
N TYR A 16 0.52 6.26 -5.18
CA TYR A 16 0.43 7.25 -4.12
C TYR A 16 1.36 8.44 -4.38
N ASN A 17 0.79 9.65 -4.51
CA ASN A 17 1.54 10.88 -4.65
C ASN A 17 1.78 11.54 -3.29
N ILE A 18 3.01 11.44 -2.79
CA ILE A 18 3.43 12.00 -1.49
C ILE A 18 3.25 13.53 -1.44
N LYS A 19 3.50 14.24 -2.55
CA LYS A 19 3.48 15.71 -2.58
C LYS A 19 2.08 16.27 -2.44
N THR A 20 1.10 15.64 -3.11
CA THR A 20 -0.30 16.07 -3.07
C THR A 20 -1.10 15.34 -2.00
N ASP A 21 -0.55 14.28 -1.43
CA ASP A 21 -1.20 13.35 -0.50
C ASP A 21 -2.45 12.68 -1.07
N ARG A 22 -2.40 12.25 -2.33
CA ARG A 22 -3.52 11.64 -3.05
C ARG A 22 -3.10 10.33 -3.69
N ILE A 23 -4.03 9.38 -3.75
CA ILE A 23 -3.87 8.16 -4.52
C ILE A 23 -4.46 8.42 -5.90
N HIS A 24 -3.73 8.07 -6.94
CA HIS A 24 -4.24 8.04 -8.30
C HIS A 24 -4.50 6.59 -8.71
N MET A 25 -5.62 6.36 -9.37
CA MET A 25 -6.03 5.07 -9.92
C MET A 25 -6.52 5.22 -11.36
N PRO A 26 -6.27 4.25 -12.25
CA PRO A 26 -6.96 4.17 -13.53
C PRO A 26 -8.46 3.86 -13.32
N PRO A 27 -9.32 4.04 -14.35
CA PRO A 27 -10.72 3.69 -14.24
C PRO A 27 -10.89 2.19 -14.02
N ILE A 28 -11.80 1.77 -13.14
CA ILE A 28 -11.98 0.34 -12.80
C ILE A 28 -12.23 -0.55 -14.03
N GLY A 29 -12.86 -0.01 -15.09
CA GLY A 29 -13.12 -0.72 -16.34
C GLY A 29 -11.87 -1.07 -17.15
N THR A 30 -10.70 -0.54 -16.82
CA THR A 30 -9.43 -0.89 -17.48
C THR A 30 -8.75 -2.10 -16.84
N PHE A 31 -9.25 -2.59 -15.69
CA PHE A 31 -8.73 -3.78 -15.02
C PHE A 31 -9.45 -5.03 -15.52
N HIS A 32 -8.70 -6.12 -15.71
CA HIS A 32 -9.28 -7.40 -16.14
C HIS A 32 -10.22 -8.01 -15.10
N ARG A 33 -9.93 -7.79 -13.81
CA ARG A 33 -10.75 -8.25 -12.69
C ARG A 33 -10.94 -7.11 -11.68
N VAL A 34 -12.10 -7.09 -11.04
CA VAL A 34 -12.41 -6.16 -9.94
C VAL A 34 -11.45 -6.38 -8.75
N ALA A 35 -11.04 -7.63 -8.50
CA ALA A 35 -10.05 -7.96 -7.49
C ALA A 35 -8.72 -7.24 -7.72
N GLY A 36 -8.23 -7.21 -8.97
CA GLY A 36 -7.03 -6.46 -9.35
C GLY A 36 -7.13 -4.96 -9.03
N TYR A 37 -8.28 -4.33 -9.30
CA TYR A 37 -8.49 -2.92 -8.93
C TYR A 37 -8.35 -2.67 -7.43
N TYR A 38 -9.05 -3.49 -6.61
CA TYR A 38 -9.01 -3.31 -5.15
C TYR A 38 -7.69 -3.75 -4.53
N GLY A 39 -6.99 -4.72 -5.11
CA GLY A 39 -5.64 -5.10 -4.72
C GLY A 39 -4.63 -3.99 -5.00
N THR A 40 -4.66 -3.42 -6.21
CA THR A 40 -3.83 -2.23 -6.53
C THR A 40 -4.16 -1.06 -5.61
N LEU A 41 -5.44 -0.80 -5.33
CA LEU A 41 -5.81 0.26 -4.38
C LEU A 41 -5.33 -0.04 -2.96
N ALA A 42 -5.36 -1.30 -2.51
CA ALA A 42 -4.86 -1.71 -1.20
C ALA A 42 -3.34 -1.51 -1.07
N HIS A 43 -2.59 -1.79 -2.14
CA HIS A 43 -1.17 -1.47 -2.24
C HIS A 43 -0.90 0.04 -2.09
N GLU A 44 -1.58 0.86 -2.89
CA GLU A 44 -1.40 2.32 -2.82
C GLU A 44 -1.90 2.94 -1.50
N LEU A 45 -2.93 2.34 -0.89
CA LEU A 45 -3.35 2.72 0.46
C LEU A 45 -2.29 2.41 1.50
N THR A 46 -1.58 1.29 1.35
CA THR A 46 -0.48 0.93 2.24
C THR A 46 0.64 1.97 2.14
N HIS A 47 1.03 2.36 0.92
CA HIS A 47 1.95 3.48 0.70
C HIS A 47 1.44 4.78 1.31
N TRP A 48 0.15 5.10 1.09
CA TRP A 48 -0.47 6.30 1.65
C TRP A 48 -0.23 6.37 3.16
N THR A 49 -0.40 5.28 3.93
CA THR A 49 -0.12 5.34 5.39
C THR A 49 1.30 5.79 5.75
N GLY A 50 2.28 5.66 4.87
CA GLY A 50 3.67 5.99 5.13
C GLY A 50 4.01 7.49 5.18
N ALA A 51 3.10 8.40 4.81
CA ALA A 51 3.41 9.83 4.85
C ALA A 51 3.71 10.36 6.26
N THR A 52 4.43 11.48 6.33
CA THR A 52 4.90 12.10 7.59
C THR A 52 3.80 12.38 8.60
N LYS A 53 2.59 12.74 8.14
CA LYS A 53 1.45 13.01 9.02
C LYS A 53 0.70 11.75 9.49
N ARG A 54 1.22 10.56 9.17
CA ARG A 54 0.66 9.25 9.49
C ARG A 54 1.72 8.38 10.15
N LEU A 55 2.30 7.41 9.43
CA LEU A 55 3.29 6.47 9.97
C LEU A 55 4.75 6.88 9.67
N ASP A 56 4.97 7.98 8.95
CA ASP A 56 6.28 8.60 8.74
C ASP A 56 7.40 7.65 8.24
N ARG A 57 7.05 6.78 7.29
CA ARG A 57 7.99 5.84 6.65
C ARG A 57 8.69 6.44 5.43
N LEU A 58 7.98 7.27 4.66
CA LEU A 58 8.41 7.74 3.32
C LEU A 58 9.41 8.90 3.34
N VAL A 59 9.62 9.56 4.48
CA VAL A 59 10.60 10.65 4.62
C VAL A 59 12.04 10.13 4.46
N ARG A 60 12.23 8.81 4.50
CA ARG A 60 13.54 8.14 4.47
C ARG A 60 13.99 7.70 3.06
N PHE A 61 13.28 8.05 1.99
CA PHE A 61 13.64 7.68 0.61
C PHE A 61 14.83 8.47 0.03
N ASN A 62 15.95 8.47 0.73
CA ASN A 62 17.16 9.09 0.23
C ASN A 62 17.97 8.15 -0.68
N ASP A 63 17.58 6.86 -0.79
CA ASP A 63 18.24 5.89 -1.66
C ASP A 63 17.32 4.75 -2.15
N ARG A 64 17.84 3.96 -3.09
CA ARG A 64 17.16 2.81 -3.73
C ARG A 64 16.81 1.70 -2.74
N LYS A 65 17.58 1.52 -1.65
CA LYS A 65 17.33 0.48 -0.65
C LYS A 65 16.10 0.83 0.18
N ALA A 66 15.97 2.09 0.59
CA ALA A 66 14.79 2.58 1.28
C ALA A 66 13.52 2.43 0.42
N TYR A 67 13.61 2.72 -0.88
CA TYR A 67 12.51 2.51 -1.82
C TYR A 67 12.08 1.04 -1.90
N ALA A 68 13.05 0.12 -2.12
CA ALA A 68 12.76 -1.31 -2.18
C ALA A 68 12.16 -1.86 -0.87
N PHE A 69 12.58 -1.32 0.28
CA PHE A 69 12.02 -1.67 1.59
C PHE A 69 10.57 -1.22 1.72
N GLU A 70 10.20 -0.01 1.27
CA GLU A 70 8.79 0.40 1.29
C GLU A 70 7.95 -0.44 0.34
N GLU A 71 8.42 -0.76 -0.87
CA GLU A 71 7.66 -1.64 -1.77
C GLU A 71 7.40 -3.01 -1.12
N LEU A 72 8.35 -3.53 -0.33
CA LEU A 72 8.14 -4.75 0.46
C LEU A 72 7.08 -4.55 1.56
N VAL A 73 7.08 -3.41 2.25
CA VAL A 73 6.05 -3.04 3.23
C VAL A 73 4.68 -2.96 2.55
N ALA A 74 4.61 -2.31 1.38
CA ALA A 74 3.40 -2.11 0.62
C ALA A 74 2.82 -3.44 0.13
N GLU A 75 3.64 -4.36 -0.38
CA GLU A 75 3.17 -5.66 -0.83
C GLU A 75 2.68 -6.54 0.31
N ILE A 76 3.41 -6.59 1.44
CA ILE A 76 2.97 -7.35 2.62
C ILE A 76 1.67 -6.75 3.18
N GLY A 77 1.56 -5.42 3.24
CA GLY A 77 0.36 -4.73 3.70
C GLY A 77 -0.82 -4.93 2.76
N ASN A 78 -0.58 -4.94 1.43
CA ASN A 78 -1.57 -5.31 0.42
C ASN A 78 -2.13 -6.71 0.69
N CYS A 79 -1.25 -7.70 0.89
CA CYS A 79 -1.68 -9.08 1.22
C CYS A 79 -2.55 -9.13 2.48
N MET A 80 -2.11 -8.48 3.56
CA MET A 80 -2.82 -8.43 4.83
C MET A 80 -4.18 -7.73 4.71
N LEU A 81 -4.23 -6.58 4.04
CA LEU A 81 -5.45 -5.80 3.86
C LEU A 81 -6.44 -6.53 2.96
N CYS A 82 -5.98 -7.06 1.82
CA CYS A 82 -6.79 -7.86 0.90
C CYS A 82 -7.44 -9.06 1.62
N ALA A 83 -6.67 -9.77 2.46
CA ALA A 83 -7.19 -10.86 3.27
C ALA A 83 -8.29 -10.41 4.25
N GLN A 84 -8.19 -9.20 4.83
CA GLN A 84 -9.21 -8.66 5.73
C GLN A 84 -10.49 -8.22 5.01
N ILE A 85 -10.37 -7.70 3.78
CA ILE A 85 -11.52 -7.19 3.01
C ILE A 85 -12.14 -8.22 2.06
N GLY A 86 -11.62 -9.45 2.04
CA GLY A 86 -12.13 -10.55 1.21
C GLY A 86 -11.80 -10.39 -0.28
N VAL A 87 -10.68 -9.72 -0.60
CA VAL A 87 -10.16 -9.57 -1.96
C VAL A 87 -8.98 -10.50 -2.15
N GLU A 88 -8.92 -11.19 -3.28
CA GLU A 88 -7.75 -11.97 -3.67
C GLU A 88 -6.66 -11.02 -4.20
N PRO A 89 -5.46 -10.96 -3.58
CA PRO A 89 -4.38 -10.11 -4.06
C PRO A 89 -3.84 -10.61 -5.41
N GLU A 90 -3.56 -9.67 -6.32
CA GLU A 90 -2.90 -9.92 -7.60
C GLU A 90 -1.47 -9.36 -7.58
N PHE A 91 -0.51 -10.13 -8.09
CA PHE A 91 0.92 -9.83 -7.98
C PHE A 91 1.61 -9.60 -9.33
N ASP A 92 0.84 -9.37 -10.40
CA ASP A 92 1.38 -9.25 -11.76
C ASP A 92 2.40 -8.10 -11.89
N GLN A 93 2.31 -7.08 -11.03
CA GLN A 93 3.27 -5.96 -10.97
C GLN A 93 4.42 -6.17 -9.98
N SER A 94 4.31 -7.13 -9.07
CA SER A 94 5.29 -7.37 -8.00
C SER A 94 6.57 -8.03 -8.50
N ALA A 95 6.53 -8.68 -9.68
CA ALA A 95 7.68 -9.38 -10.27
C ALA A 95 8.93 -8.50 -10.42
N ALA A 96 8.76 -7.20 -10.66
CA ALA A 96 9.86 -6.25 -10.80
C ALA A 96 10.66 -6.02 -9.50
N TYR A 97 10.08 -6.34 -8.34
CA TYR A 97 10.66 -6.03 -7.03
C TYR A 97 11.23 -7.27 -6.30
N VAL A 98 10.84 -8.48 -6.72
CA VAL A 98 11.24 -9.75 -6.08
C VAL A 98 12.77 -9.90 -6.00
N GLU A 99 13.50 -9.53 -7.05
CA GLU A 99 14.96 -9.61 -7.06
C GLU A 99 15.58 -8.69 -5.98
N GLY A 100 15.09 -7.45 -5.89
CA GLY A 100 15.53 -6.48 -4.88
C GLY A 100 15.20 -6.93 -3.45
N TRP A 101 14.05 -7.57 -3.24
CA TRP A 101 13.68 -8.13 -1.94
C TRP A 101 14.60 -9.31 -1.55
N LEU A 102 14.91 -10.19 -2.51
CA LEU A 102 15.83 -11.32 -2.26
C LEU A 102 17.24 -10.83 -1.91
N GLU A 103 17.75 -9.80 -2.58
CA GLU A 103 19.03 -9.19 -2.26
C GLU A 103 19.02 -8.57 -0.85
N ALA A 104 17.99 -7.77 -0.53
CA ALA A 104 17.84 -7.17 0.78
C ALA A 104 17.75 -8.22 1.92
N MET A 105 17.05 -9.34 1.69
CA MET A 105 16.95 -10.43 2.68
C MET A 105 18.26 -11.22 2.85
N LYS A 106 19.10 -11.30 1.82
CA LYS A 106 20.45 -11.88 1.92
C LYS A 106 21.39 -11.00 2.73
N GLU A 107 21.28 -9.68 2.56
CA GLU A 107 22.07 -8.70 3.33
C GLU A 107 21.60 -8.60 4.79
N ASP A 108 20.30 -8.67 5.04
CA ASP A 108 19.72 -8.60 6.38
C ASP A 108 18.49 -9.52 6.53
N SER A 109 18.68 -10.65 7.21
CA SER A 109 17.61 -11.62 7.51
C SER A 109 16.50 -11.06 8.40
N ARG A 110 16.72 -9.91 9.07
CA ARG A 110 15.68 -9.22 9.86
C ARG A 110 14.86 -8.24 9.04
N ALA A 111 15.24 -7.95 7.79
CA ALA A 111 14.51 -7.01 6.93
C ALA A 111 13.05 -7.42 6.75
N ILE A 112 12.77 -8.71 6.56
CA ILE A 112 11.41 -9.22 6.38
C ILE A 112 10.53 -9.00 7.61
N PHE A 113 11.06 -9.20 8.82
CA PHE A 113 10.32 -8.99 10.06
C PHE A 113 10.03 -7.50 10.29
N ARG A 114 10.97 -6.63 9.94
CA ARG A 114 10.75 -5.17 10.01
C ARG A 114 9.69 -4.74 9.01
N ALA A 115 9.76 -5.22 7.77
CA ALA A 115 8.77 -4.90 6.75
C ALA A 115 7.37 -5.38 7.14
N ALA A 116 7.25 -6.62 7.64
CA ALA A 116 5.98 -7.16 8.13
C ALA A 116 5.43 -6.37 9.34
N SER A 117 6.29 -5.90 10.25
CA SER A 117 5.87 -5.06 11.37
C SER A 117 5.31 -3.71 10.90
N GLU A 118 5.96 -3.07 9.93
CA GLU A 118 5.47 -1.81 9.35
C GLU A 118 4.21 -2.00 8.51
N ALA A 119 4.09 -3.13 7.79
CA ALA A 119 2.91 -3.50 7.04
C ALA A 119 1.69 -3.70 7.95
N GLN A 120 1.86 -4.40 9.07
CA GLN A 120 0.79 -4.58 10.05
C GLN A 120 0.31 -3.24 10.60
N LYS A 121 1.23 -2.33 10.96
CA LYS A 121 0.87 -0.97 11.42
C LYS A 121 0.08 -0.20 10.36
N ALA A 122 0.44 -0.34 9.08
CA ALA A 122 -0.28 0.29 7.99
C ALA A 122 -1.73 -0.21 7.88
N VAL A 123 -1.91 -1.53 7.93
CA VAL A 123 -3.23 -2.18 7.88
C VAL A 123 -4.08 -1.77 9.08
N ASP A 124 -3.51 -1.84 10.29
CA ASP A 124 -4.19 -1.42 11.53
C ASP A 124 -4.67 0.03 11.43
N TYR A 125 -3.80 0.93 10.94
CA TYR A 125 -4.15 2.33 10.73
C TYR A 125 -5.34 2.51 9.78
N ILE A 126 -5.37 1.77 8.67
CA ILE A 126 -6.46 1.83 7.68
C ILE A 126 -7.77 1.33 8.27
N MET A 127 -7.74 0.23 9.02
CA MET A 127 -8.91 -0.39 9.62
C MET A 127 -9.50 0.45 10.76
N ASP A 128 -8.65 0.98 11.64
CA ASP A 128 -9.08 1.85 12.74
C ASP A 128 -9.77 3.11 12.22
N ARG A 129 -9.21 3.72 11.17
CA ARG A 129 -9.81 4.88 10.50
C ARG A 129 -11.17 4.56 9.89
N THR A 130 -11.29 3.40 9.26
CA THR A 130 -12.55 2.94 8.66
C THR A 130 -13.62 2.74 9.73
N ALA A 131 -13.28 2.05 10.82
CA ALA A 131 -14.20 1.81 11.94
C ALA A 131 -14.60 3.12 12.66
N GLN A 132 -13.68 4.08 12.79
CA GLN A 132 -14.01 5.42 13.31
C GLN A 132 -15.01 6.14 12.41
N PHE A 133 -14.80 6.12 11.09
CA PHE A 133 -15.70 6.76 10.15
C PHE A 133 -17.10 6.13 10.18
N GLU A 134 -17.18 4.81 10.22
CA GLU A 134 -18.46 4.09 10.30
C GLU A 134 -19.24 4.42 11.57
N ARG A 135 -18.55 4.51 12.72
CA ARG A 135 -19.17 4.95 13.98
C ARG A 135 -19.73 6.37 13.88
N MET A 136 -18.95 7.31 13.34
CA MET A 136 -19.39 8.69 13.17
C MET A 136 -20.54 8.84 12.18
N ALA A 137 -20.63 7.97 11.16
CA ALA A 137 -21.71 7.99 10.18
C ALA A 137 -23.01 7.35 10.71
N ALA A 138 -22.92 6.57 11.78
CA ALA A 138 -24.06 5.93 12.43
C ALA A 138 -24.68 6.77 13.56
N GLU A 139 -24.02 7.88 13.95
CA GLU A 139 -24.49 8.90 14.89
C GLU A 139 -25.23 10.03 14.17
#